data_AF-A0A7V9BUV0-F1
#
_entry.id   AF-A0A7V9BUV0-F1
#
_cell.length_a   1.000
_cell.length_b   1.000
_cell.length_c   1.000
_cell.angle_alpha   90.00
_cell.angle_beta   90.00
_cell.angle_gamma   90.00
#
_symmetry.space_group_name_H-M   'P 1'
#
loop_
_entity.id
_entity.type
_entity.pdbx_description
1 polymer ?
#
loop_
_entity_poly.entity_id
_entity_poly.type
_entity_poly.pdbx_seq_one_letter_code
_entity_poly.pdbx_strand_id
1 'polypeptide(L)'
;MFGFAFDYATLRRVDDVGDNLQLTLYLLGAGLLLILERRAWHGRSTLPIVRHRRELARFGVQFFFGGLCNAYFIFFTQSATLGPTLVFSLVLVLLMLANELLWLKLRPDAPQIAMWFFSALSYLLFAISTWTALPLAASRFLAAGLAILATSGLTALIHLGPVVD
;
A
#
# COMPACT_ATOMS: atom_id res chain seq x y z
N MET A 1 4.83 9.29 15.12
CA MET A 1 4.87 10.76 14.95
C MET A 1 6.05 11.23 14.07
N PHE A 2 7.18 10.52 13.98
CA PHE A 2 8.32 10.91 13.15
C PHE A 2 8.05 10.85 11.62
N GLY A 3 7.28 9.87 11.14
CA GLY A 3 6.90 9.81 9.71
C GLY A 3 6.04 11.00 9.25
N PHE A 4 5.21 11.54 10.15
CA PHE A 4 4.29 12.65 9.85
C PHE A 4 5.02 13.97 9.59
N ALA A 5 6.11 14.23 10.32
CA ALA A 5 6.93 15.42 10.14
C ALA A 5 7.84 15.33 8.91
N PHE A 6 8.30 14.12 8.56
CA PHE A 6 9.10 13.87 7.36
C PHE A 6 8.26 13.98 6.07
N ASP A 7 7.02 13.48 6.11
CA ASP A 7 6.06 13.63 5.01
C ASP A 7 5.68 15.11 4.79
N TYR A 8 5.40 15.88 5.85
CA TYR A 8 5.01 17.29 5.73
C TYR A 8 6.13 18.20 5.16
N ALA A 9 7.40 17.85 5.39
CA ALA A 9 8.54 18.63 4.93
C ALA A 9 8.98 18.30 3.48
N THR A 10 8.66 17.09 2.99
CA THR A 10 9.17 16.59 1.70
C THR A 10 8.15 16.72 0.56
N LEU A 11 6.85 16.55 0.87
CA LEU A 11 5.77 16.53 -0.12
C LEU A 11 5.36 17.94 -0.53
N ARG A 12 5.91 18.43 -1.64
CA ARG A 12 5.65 19.79 -2.15
C ARG A 12 4.75 19.81 -3.38
N ARG A 13 4.73 18.78 -4.26
CA ARG A 13 3.93 18.74 -5.50
C ARG A 13 3.76 17.32 -6.07
N VAL A 14 2.51 16.90 -6.31
CA VAL A 14 2.12 15.66 -7.04
C VAL A 14 2.90 15.43 -8.35
N ASP A 15 3.29 16.51 -9.04
CA ASP A 15 3.97 16.46 -10.34
C ASP A 15 5.50 16.32 -10.24
N ASP A 16 6.07 16.29 -9.02
CA ASP A 16 7.51 16.19 -8.85
C ASP A 16 7.96 14.71 -8.85
N VAL A 17 9.07 14.43 -9.53
CA VAL A 17 9.62 13.06 -9.66
C VAL A 17 9.98 12.48 -8.29
N GLY A 18 10.33 13.35 -7.32
CA GLY A 18 10.61 12.99 -5.94
C GLY A 18 9.40 12.40 -5.21
N ASP A 19 8.22 12.98 -5.41
CA ASP A 19 6.98 12.56 -4.76
C ASP A 19 6.50 11.19 -5.29
N ASN A 20 6.64 10.95 -6.61
CA ASN A 20 6.42 9.63 -7.22
C ASN A 20 7.44 8.57 -6.75
N LEU A 21 8.71 8.95 -6.56
CA LEU A 21 9.73 8.04 -6.06
C LEU A 21 9.44 7.64 -4.60
N GLN A 22 9.03 8.58 -3.76
CA GLN A 22 8.65 8.31 -2.37
C GLN A 22 7.43 7.39 -2.29
N LEU A 23 6.38 7.63 -3.07
CA LEU A 23 5.22 6.74 -3.17
C LEU A 23 5.60 5.34 -3.65
N THR A 24 6.49 5.23 -4.63
CA THR A 24 6.99 3.95 -5.12
C THR A 24 7.73 3.20 -4.01
N LEU A 25 8.61 3.87 -3.27
CA LEU A 25 9.35 3.27 -2.16
C LEU A 25 8.42 2.82 -1.04
N TYR A 26 7.40 3.61 -0.70
CA TYR A 26 6.40 3.22 0.28
C TYR A 26 5.59 2.00 -0.18
N LEU A 27 5.18 1.95 -1.46
CA LEU A 27 4.40 0.83 -2.00
C LEU A 27 5.22 -0.47 -2.07
N LEU A 28 6.48 -0.38 -2.51
CA LEU A 28 7.41 -1.51 -2.55
C LEU A 28 7.77 -2.00 -1.15
N GLY A 29 8.03 -1.07 -0.22
CA GLY A 29 8.30 -1.39 1.18
C GLY A 29 7.10 -2.08 1.84
N ALA A 30 5.90 -1.53 1.66
CA ALA A 30 4.65 -2.13 2.14
C ALA A 30 4.46 -3.54 1.58
N GLY A 31 4.67 -3.73 0.27
CA GLY A 31 4.54 -5.03 -0.39
C GLY A 31 5.56 -6.05 0.13
N LEU A 32 6.82 -5.67 0.25
CA LEU A 32 7.89 -6.54 0.74
C LEU A 32 7.65 -6.97 2.19
N LEU A 33 7.33 -6.04 3.08
CA LEU A 33 7.01 -6.37 4.47
C LEU A 33 5.77 -7.24 4.59
N LEU A 34 4.75 -7.00 3.76
CA LEU A 34 3.54 -7.81 3.75
C LEU A 34 3.84 -9.25 3.31
N ILE A 35 4.68 -9.45 2.27
CA ILE A 35 5.13 -10.78 1.86
C ILE A 35 5.88 -11.48 3.01
N LEU A 36 6.83 -10.79 3.65
CA LEU A 36 7.65 -11.35 4.72
C LEU A 36 6.83 -11.70 5.97
N GLU A 37 5.90 -10.83 6.39
CA GLU A 37 5.02 -11.05 7.55
C GLU A 37 4.08 -12.22 7.30
N ARG A 38 3.44 -12.28 6.13
CA ARG A 38 2.52 -13.37 5.78
C ARG A 38 3.24 -14.70 5.59
N ARG A 39 4.42 -14.73 4.96
CA ARG A 39 5.24 -15.95 4.90
C ARG A 39 5.64 -16.45 6.29
N ALA A 40 6.06 -15.53 7.17
CA ALA A 40 6.38 -15.88 8.56
C ALA A 40 5.18 -16.44 9.33
N TRP A 41 3.98 -15.92 9.03
CA TRP A 41 2.75 -16.40 9.63
C TRP A 41 2.35 -17.80 9.14
N HIS A 42 2.42 -18.04 7.83
CA HIS A 42 2.14 -19.32 7.18
C HIS A 42 3.22 -20.41 7.42
N GLY A 43 4.23 -20.16 8.27
CA GLY A 43 5.31 -21.12 8.53
C GLY A 43 6.20 -21.39 7.31
N ARG A 44 6.19 -20.49 6.32
CA ARG A 44 7.01 -20.63 5.10
C ARG A 44 8.39 -20.01 5.29
N SER A 45 9.31 -20.37 4.39
CA SER A 45 10.65 -19.78 4.33
C SER A 45 10.60 -18.24 4.28
N THR A 46 11.12 -17.62 5.33
CA THR A 46 11.19 -16.17 5.54
C THR A 46 12.49 -15.83 6.27
N LEU A 47 12.80 -14.54 6.38
CA LEU A 47 13.98 -14.08 7.12
C LEU A 47 13.85 -14.45 8.62
N PRO A 48 14.89 -15.02 9.25
CA PRO A 48 14.84 -15.46 10.65
C PRO A 48 14.53 -14.31 11.62
N ILE A 49 14.96 -13.08 11.28
CA ILE A 49 14.66 -11.87 12.04
C ILE A 49 13.15 -11.58 12.06
N VAL A 50 12.46 -11.75 10.93
CA VAL A 50 11.01 -11.53 10.82
C VAL A 50 10.24 -12.63 11.57
N ARG A 51 10.75 -13.87 11.53
CA ARG A 51 10.19 -14.99 12.30
C ARG A 51 10.29 -14.79 13.81
N HIS A 52 11.39 -14.19 14.28
CA HIS A 52 11.65 -13.92 15.70
C HIS A 52 11.00 -12.60 16.20
N ARG A 53 10.84 -11.61 15.33
CA ARG A 53 10.26 -10.29 15.63
C ARG A 53 8.98 -10.03 14.84
N ARG A 54 8.01 -10.95 14.95
CA ARG A 54 6.73 -10.87 14.21
C ARG A 54 5.96 -9.59 14.52
N GLU A 55 5.97 -9.15 15.78
CA GLU A 55 5.31 -7.90 16.18
C GLU A 55 5.93 -6.68 15.50
N LEU A 56 7.27 -6.63 15.39
CA LEU A 56 7.97 -5.54 14.72
C LEU A 56 7.64 -5.48 13.22
N ALA A 57 7.57 -6.64 12.57
CA ALA A 57 7.16 -6.73 11.16
C ALA A 57 5.74 -6.22 10.93
N ARG A 58 4.81 -6.53 11.84
CA ARG A 58 3.43 -6.01 11.81
C ARG A 58 3.36 -4.51 12.02
N PHE A 59 4.07 -4.00 13.03
CA PHE A 59 4.21 -2.56 13.24
C PHE A 59 4.78 -1.88 11.99
N GLY A 60 5.75 -2.52 11.32
CA GLY A 60 6.27 -2.08 10.04
C GLY A 60 5.18 -1.99 8.97
N VAL A 61 4.43 -3.07 8.71
CA VAL A 61 3.33 -3.08 7.73
C VAL A 61 2.31 -1.98 8.02
N GLN A 62 1.89 -1.82 9.28
CA GLN A 62 0.93 -0.79 9.68
C GLN A 62 1.50 0.63 9.56
N PHE A 63 2.80 0.81 9.83
CA PHE A 63 3.50 2.07 9.64
C PHE A 63 3.56 2.46 8.15
N PHE A 64 3.92 1.53 7.27
CA PHE A 64 3.96 1.77 5.82
C PHE A 64 2.57 2.10 5.25
N PHE A 65 1.53 1.36 5.64
CA PHE A 65 0.16 1.69 5.21
C PHE A 65 -0.35 3.01 5.78
N GLY A 66 -0.02 3.31 7.05
CA GLY A 66 -0.34 4.60 7.65
C GLY A 66 0.36 5.77 6.94
N GLY A 67 1.63 5.60 6.57
CA GLY A 67 2.39 6.56 5.75
C GLY A 67 1.79 6.75 4.36
N LEU A 68 1.40 5.67 3.68
CA LEU A 68 0.68 5.73 2.40
C LEU A 68 -0.64 6.50 2.52
N CYS A 69 -1.45 6.20 3.54
CA CYS A 69 -2.71 6.91 3.77
C CYS A 69 -2.49 8.39 4.06
N ASN A 70 -1.45 8.73 4.83
CA ASN A 70 -1.08 10.11 5.12
C ASN A 70 -0.63 10.86 3.86
N ALA A 71 0.26 10.26 3.06
CA ALA A 71 0.71 10.83 1.80
C ALA A 71 -0.48 11.07 0.85
N TYR A 72 -1.37 10.09 0.72
CA TYR A 72 -2.60 10.26 -0.06
C TYR A 72 -3.47 11.40 0.47
N PHE A 73 -3.67 11.50 1.78
CA PHE A 73 -4.42 12.60 2.39
C PHE A 73 -3.83 13.97 2.02
N ILE A 74 -2.50 14.13 2.12
CA ILE A 74 -1.79 15.38 1.74
C ILE A 74 -2.01 15.68 0.25
N PHE A 75 -1.78 14.72 -0.65
CA PHE A 75 -1.98 14.92 -2.08
C PHE A 75 -3.43 15.26 -2.46
N PHE A 76 -4.39 14.65 -1.79
CA PHE A 76 -5.80 14.93 -2.02
C PHE A 76 -6.21 16.32 -1.51
N THR A 77 -5.69 16.77 -0.38
CA THR A 77 -5.94 18.15 0.10
C THR A 77 -5.37 19.22 -0.83
N GLN A 78 -4.27 18.93 -1.54
CA GLN A 78 -3.68 19.84 -2.52
C GLN A 78 -4.39 19.84 -3.89
N SER A 79 -5.09 18.76 -4.27
CA SER A 79 -5.63 18.56 -5.63
C SER A 79 -7.01 19.23 -5.89
N ALA A 80 -7.50 20.07 -4.98
CA ALA A 80 -8.65 21.01 -5.13
C ALA A 80 -10.03 20.47 -5.60
N THR A 81 -10.20 19.19 -5.91
CA THR A 81 -11.49 18.58 -6.29
C THR A 81 -12.07 17.78 -5.11
N LEU A 82 -12.74 18.48 -4.19
CA LEU A 82 -13.18 17.98 -2.87
C LEU A 82 -14.15 16.78 -2.88
N GLY A 83 -14.90 16.52 -3.95
CA GLY A 83 -16.00 15.53 -3.93
C GLY A 83 -15.55 14.06 -4.04
N PRO A 84 -15.06 13.60 -5.22
CA PRO A 84 -14.73 12.18 -5.44
C PRO A 84 -13.53 11.67 -4.61
N THR A 85 -12.63 12.57 -4.23
CA THR A 85 -11.38 12.31 -3.51
C THR A 85 -11.59 12.05 -2.02
N LEU A 86 -12.61 12.67 -1.41
CA LEU A 86 -13.00 12.40 -0.02
C LEU A 86 -13.50 10.97 0.17
N VAL A 87 -14.37 10.49 -0.74
CA VAL A 87 -14.89 9.12 -0.68
C VAL A 87 -13.75 8.10 -0.75
N PHE A 88 -12.78 8.32 -1.63
CA PHE A 88 -11.63 7.44 -1.80
C PHE A 88 -10.71 7.40 -0.56
N SER A 89 -10.45 8.57 0.03
CA SER A 89 -9.66 8.69 1.27
C SER A 89 -10.37 8.06 2.46
N LEU A 90 -11.70 8.21 2.54
CA LEU A 90 -12.54 7.63 3.58
C LEU A 90 -12.56 6.10 3.46
N VAL A 91 -12.57 5.56 2.23
CA VAL A 91 -12.40 4.12 1.97
C VAL A 91 -11.05 3.61 2.49
N LEU A 92 -9.94 4.31 2.25
CA LEU A 92 -8.62 3.93 2.79
C LEU A 92 -8.60 3.90 4.32
N VAL A 93 -9.16 4.93 4.97
CA VAL A 93 -9.25 5.00 6.43
C VAL A 93 -10.13 3.89 6.98
N LEU A 94 -11.27 3.61 6.33
CA LEU A 94 -12.15 2.50 6.70
C LEU A 94 -11.47 1.15 6.51
N LEU A 95 -10.70 0.95 5.43
CA LEU A 95 -9.89 -0.25 5.25
C LEU A 95 -8.83 -0.36 6.36
N MET A 96 -8.21 0.75 6.78
CA MET A 96 -7.29 0.78 7.93
C MET A 96 -7.94 0.36 9.23
N LEU A 97 -9.08 0.95 9.57
CA LEU A 97 -9.85 0.56 10.73
C LEU A 97 -10.29 -0.90 10.64
N ALA A 98 -10.80 -1.32 9.49
CA ALA A 98 -11.23 -2.69 9.24
C ALA A 98 -10.07 -3.66 9.38
N ASN A 99 -8.88 -3.33 8.87
CA ASN A 99 -7.70 -4.16 9.05
C ASN A 99 -7.38 -4.34 10.53
N GLU A 100 -7.33 -3.27 11.33
CA GLU A 100 -7.03 -3.36 12.76
C GLU A 100 -8.11 -4.16 13.55
N LEU A 101 -9.39 -3.90 13.28
CA LEU A 101 -10.50 -4.61 13.93
C LEU A 101 -10.60 -6.08 13.51
N LEU A 102 -10.47 -6.38 12.21
CA LEU A 102 -10.54 -7.73 11.66
C LEU A 102 -9.31 -8.56 12.06
N TRP A 103 -8.17 -7.91 12.27
CA TRP A 103 -6.97 -8.59 12.77
C TRP A 103 -7.18 -9.10 14.20
N LEU A 104 -7.83 -8.31 15.06
CA LEU A 104 -8.15 -8.74 16.43
C LEU A 104 -9.08 -9.96 16.46
N LYS A 105 -10.00 -10.09 15.50
CA LYS A 105 -11.13 -11.02 15.59
C LYS A 105 -11.03 -12.24 14.67
N LEU A 106 -10.51 -12.10 13.45
CA LEU A 106 -10.63 -13.12 12.40
C LEU A 106 -9.29 -13.46 11.72
N ARG A 107 -8.26 -12.60 11.81
CA ARG A 107 -6.94 -12.73 11.17
C ARG A 107 -6.91 -13.15 9.68
N PRO A 108 -7.87 -12.78 8.81
CA PRO A 108 -7.80 -13.18 7.40
C PRO A 108 -6.65 -12.47 6.66
N ASP A 109 -6.16 -13.09 5.60
CA ASP A 109 -5.18 -12.50 4.66
C ASP A 109 -5.80 -11.34 3.84
N ALA A 110 -7.11 -11.42 3.60
CA ALA A 110 -7.88 -10.54 2.71
C ALA A 110 -7.76 -9.02 2.97
N PRO A 111 -7.93 -8.47 4.21
CA PRO A 111 -7.92 -7.02 4.42
C PRO A 111 -6.59 -6.37 4.07
N GLN A 112 -5.47 -7.01 4.41
CA GLN A 112 -4.13 -6.47 4.08
C GLN A 112 -3.85 -6.52 2.57
N ILE A 113 -4.27 -7.59 1.89
CA ILE A 113 -4.15 -7.70 0.43
C ILE A 113 -5.04 -6.63 -0.24
N ALA A 114 -6.25 -6.41 0.26
CA ALA A 114 -7.15 -5.38 -0.25
C ALA A 114 -6.57 -3.96 -0.07
N MET A 115 -5.95 -3.68 1.08
CA MET A 115 -5.24 -2.42 1.31
C MET A 115 -4.08 -2.22 0.33
N TRP A 116 -3.30 -3.27 0.10
CA TRP A 116 -2.19 -3.22 -0.84
C TRP A 116 -2.69 -2.99 -2.27
N PHE A 117 -3.70 -3.74 -2.71
CA PHE A 117 -4.35 -3.57 -4.01
C PHE A 117 -4.85 -2.14 -4.19
N PHE A 118 -5.59 -1.62 -3.20
CA PHE A 118 -6.15 -0.29 -3.27
C PHE A 118 -5.05 0.78 -3.32
N SER A 119 -4.01 0.63 -2.50
CA SER A 119 -2.85 1.52 -2.53
C SER A 119 -2.12 1.48 -3.87
N ALA A 120 -1.91 0.30 -4.45
CA ALA A 120 -1.29 0.14 -5.76
C ALA A 120 -2.14 0.74 -6.88
N LEU A 121 -3.46 0.51 -6.86
CA LEU A 121 -4.41 1.09 -7.81
C LEU A 121 -4.41 2.62 -7.73
N SER A 122 -4.43 3.17 -6.52
CA SER A 122 -4.37 4.62 -6.27
C SER A 122 -3.14 5.22 -6.94
N TYR A 123 -1.97 4.66 -6.63
CA TYR A 123 -0.69 5.13 -7.16
C TYR A 123 -0.66 5.03 -8.69
N LEU A 124 -1.05 3.89 -9.25
CA LEU A 124 -1.03 3.67 -10.70
C LEU A 124 -2.00 4.57 -11.47
N LEU A 125 -3.15 4.92 -10.90
CA LEU A 125 -4.09 5.86 -11.51
C LEU A 125 -3.45 7.24 -11.69
N PHE A 126 -2.69 7.70 -10.71
CA PHE A 126 -1.94 8.96 -10.80
C PHE A 126 -0.71 8.81 -11.70
N ALA A 127 0.16 7.85 -11.41
CA ALA A 127 1.42 7.66 -12.13
C ALA A 127 1.21 7.43 -13.62
N ILE A 128 0.28 6.57 -14.05
CA ILE A 128 0.08 6.35 -15.49
C ILE A 128 -0.44 7.62 -16.15
N SER A 129 -1.40 8.31 -15.54
CA SER A 129 -1.95 9.56 -16.09
C SER A 129 -0.87 10.63 -16.23
N THR A 130 0.02 10.77 -15.25
CA THR A 130 1.10 11.76 -15.25
C THR A 130 2.20 11.42 -16.26
N TRP A 131 2.61 10.15 -16.37
CA TRP A 131 3.79 9.78 -17.16
C TRP A 131 3.48 9.54 -18.64
N THR A 132 2.27 9.07 -18.97
CA THR A 132 1.94 8.65 -20.33
C THR A 132 1.09 9.65 -21.10
N ALA A 133 0.51 10.66 -20.42
CA ALA A 133 -0.44 11.61 -20.99
C ALA A 133 -1.59 10.95 -21.80
N LEU A 134 -1.89 9.68 -21.51
CA LEU A 134 -2.93 8.90 -22.19
C LEU A 134 -4.33 9.45 -21.86
N PRO A 135 -5.33 9.19 -22.72
CA PRO A 135 -6.72 9.51 -22.41
C PRO A 135 -7.14 8.90 -21.07
N LEU A 136 -7.91 9.65 -20.27
CA LEU A 136 -8.30 9.23 -18.91
C LEU A 136 -8.96 7.84 -18.86
N ALA A 137 -9.68 7.44 -19.91
CA ALA A 137 -10.30 6.12 -19.97
C ALA A 137 -9.26 5.00 -20.12
N ALA A 138 -8.26 5.19 -20.99
CA ALA A 138 -7.20 4.21 -21.24
C ALA A 138 -6.24 4.09 -20.05
N SER A 139 -5.88 5.22 -19.43
CA SER A 139 -5.00 5.23 -18.25
C SER A 139 -5.63 4.48 -17.06
N ARG A 140 -6.94 4.66 -16.82
CA ARG A 140 -7.68 3.93 -15.79
C ARG A 140 -7.71 2.43 -16.01
N PHE A 141 -7.90 2.00 -17.27
CA PHE A 141 -7.92 0.58 -17.60
C PHE A 141 -6.54 -0.07 -17.40
N LEU A 142 -5.47 0.60 -17.84
CA LEU A 142 -4.10 0.13 -17.63
C LEU A 142 -3.74 0.09 -16.13
N ALA A 143 -4.11 1.13 -15.37
CA ALA A 143 -3.87 1.18 -13.93
C ALA A 143 -4.55 0.02 -13.21
N ALA A 144 -5.82 -0.25 -13.53
CA ALA A 144 -6.57 -1.36 -12.97
C ALA A 144 -5.93 -2.72 -13.32
N GLY A 145 -5.58 -2.94 -14.58
CA GLY A 145 -4.93 -4.17 -15.04
C GLY A 145 -3.59 -4.43 -14.33
N LEU A 146 -2.73 -3.41 -14.25
CA LEU A 146 -1.44 -3.50 -13.58
C LEU A 146 -1.59 -3.71 -12.06
N ALA A 147 -2.54 -3.03 -11.41
CA ALA A 147 -2.80 -3.22 -9.98
C ALA A 147 -3.25 -4.65 -9.68
N ILE A 148 -4.12 -5.23 -10.52
CA ILE A 148 -4.59 -6.62 -10.38
C ILE A 148 -3.41 -7.58 -10.56
N LEU A 149 -2.60 -7.41 -11.61
CA LEU A 149 -1.44 -8.27 -11.88
C LEU A 149 -0.39 -8.19 -10.77
N ALA A 150 -0.13 -6.99 -10.27
CA ALA A 150 0.83 -6.80 -9.19
C ALA A 150 0.31 -7.43 -7.89
N THR A 151 -0.99 -7.34 -7.63
CA THR A 151 -1.60 -7.94 -6.42
C THR A 151 -1.63 -9.45 -6.51
N SER A 152 -1.99 -10.01 -7.67
CA SER A 152 -1.98 -11.45 -7.88
C SER A 152 -0.56 -12.03 -7.83
N GLY A 153 0.44 -11.31 -8.36
CA GLY A 153 1.84 -11.65 -8.20
C GLY A 153 2.27 -11.64 -6.74
N LEU A 154 1.83 -10.64 -5.98
CA LEU A 154 2.12 -10.54 -4.56
C LEU A 154 1.49 -11.69 -3.75
N THR A 155 0.21 -12.01 -4.00
CA THR A 155 -0.45 -13.13 -3.32
C THR A 155 0.17 -14.46 -3.70
N ALA A 156 0.52 -14.65 -4.97
CA ALA A 156 1.30 -15.80 -5.40
C ALA A 156 2.62 -15.88 -4.63
N LEU A 157 3.37 -14.79 -4.47
CA LEU A 157 4.62 -14.79 -3.69
C LEU A 157 4.41 -15.10 -2.20
N ILE A 158 3.27 -14.73 -1.59
CA ILE A 158 2.94 -15.13 -0.21
C ILE A 158 2.73 -16.64 -0.11
N HIS A 159 2.08 -17.24 -1.11
CA HIS A 159 1.69 -18.65 -1.10
C HIS A 159 2.73 -19.59 -1.71
N LEU A 160 3.60 -19.10 -2.59
CA LEU A 160 4.69 -19.83 -3.22
C LEU A 160 5.88 -19.90 -2.26
N GLY A 161 6.19 -21.11 -1.80
CA GLY A 161 7.37 -21.39 -1.00
C GLY A 161 7.18 -22.66 -0.17
N PRO A 162 8.25 -23.43 0.08
CA PRO A 162 8.18 -24.61 0.95
C PRO A 162 7.75 -24.18 2.36
N VAL A 163 6.82 -24.95 2.93
CA VAL A 163 6.50 -24.88 4.36
C VAL A 163 7.71 -25.46 5.08
N VAL A 164 8.30 -24.67 5.98
CA VAL A 164 9.46 -25.08 6.77
C VAL A 164 8.93 -25.38 8.16
N ASP A 165 8.78 -26.68 8.45
CA ASP A 165 8.39 -27.19 9.76
C ASP A 165 9.40 -26.80 10.86
#